data_AF-A0A853JII7-F1
#
_entry.id   AF-A0A853JII7-F1
#
_cell.length_a   1.000
_cell.length_b   1.000
_cell.length_c   1.000
_cell.angle_alpha   90.00
_cell.angle_beta   90.00
_cell.angle_gamma   90.00
#
_symmetry.space_group_name_H-M   'P 1'
#
loop_
_entity.id
_entity.type
_entity.pdbx_description
1 polymer ?
#
loop_
_entity_poly.entity_id
_entity_poly.type
_entity_poly.pdbx_seq_one_letter_code
_entity_poly.pdbx_strand_id
1 'polypeptide(L)'
;MRIDHWQWLARNLDAVNAAFETGFSLETKEGREYAEQCLDIYDSEEAFNYDFEGVYLRRECAFEILSGEGYAAQIDGKYIYFMELNY
;
A
#
# COMPACT_ATOMS: atom_id res chain seq x y z
N MET A 1 10.53 1.34 2.84
CA MET A 1 10.13 0.20 1.98
C MET A 1 11.30 -0.78 1.74
N ARG A 2 11.04 -2.10 1.70
CA ARG A 2 12.10 -3.13 1.49
C ARG A 2 12.47 -3.27 -0.01
N ILE A 3 13.67 -3.75 -0.33
CA ILE A 3 14.18 -3.85 -1.72
C ILE A 3 13.32 -4.76 -2.61
N ASP A 4 12.85 -5.87 -2.05
CA ASP A 4 11.93 -6.80 -2.70
C ASP A 4 10.58 -6.16 -3.02
N HIS A 5 10.03 -5.38 -2.08
CA HIS A 5 8.82 -4.58 -2.31
C HIS A 5 9.02 -3.51 -3.37
N TRP A 6 10.20 -2.88 -3.43
CA TRP A 6 10.55 -1.92 -4.48
C TRP A 6 10.54 -2.55 -5.88
N GLN A 7 11.19 -3.71 -6.03
CA GLN A 7 11.22 -4.43 -7.30
C GLN A 7 9.82 -4.91 -7.71
N TRP A 8 9.02 -5.33 -6.73
CA TRP A 8 7.64 -5.72 -6.96
C TRP A 8 6.78 -4.52 -7.38
N LEU A 9 6.90 -3.37 -6.71
CA LEU A 9 6.17 -2.15 -7.00
C LEU A 9 6.52 -1.65 -8.42
N ALA A 10 7.80 -1.67 -8.80
CA ALA A 10 8.21 -1.27 -10.15
C ALA A 10 7.58 -2.13 -11.26
N ARG A 11 7.23 -3.40 -10.98
CA ARG A 11 6.56 -4.28 -11.95
C ARG A 11 5.05 -4.13 -11.95
N ASN A 12 4.47 -3.67 -10.85
CA ASN A 12 3.02 -3.60 -10.63
C ASN A 12 2.49 -2.16 -10.51
N LEU A 13 3.32 -1.16 -10.83
CA LEU A 13 3.01 0.26 -10.60
C LEU A 13 1.70 0.70 -11.27
N ASP A 14 1.45 0.26 -12.49
CA ASP A 14 0.21 0.59 -13.21
C ASP A 14 -1.05 0.05 -12.49
N ALA A 15 -0.97 -1.15 -11.92
CA ALA A 15 -2.05 -1.74 -11.16
C ALA A 15 -2.27 -0.99 -9.83
N VAL A 16 -1.18 -0.58 -9.17
CA VAL A 16 -1.24 0.24 -7.95
C VAL A 16 -1.88 1.59 -8.24
N ASN A 17 -1.42 2.28 -9.29
CA ASN A 17 -1.99 3.55 -9.72
C ASN A 17 -3.48 3.44 -10.06
N ALA A 18 -3.88 2.37 -10.77
CA ALA A 18 -5.28 2.13 -11.10
C ALA A 18 -6.14 1.81 -9.87
N ALA A 19 -5.62 1.05 -8.90
CA ALA A 19 -6.38 0.66 -7.71
C ALA A 19 -6.70 1.84 -6.79
N PHE A 20 -5.80 2.82 -6.71
CA PHE A 20 -5.94 3.99 -5.83
C PHE A 20 -6.26 5.28 -6.59
N GLU A 21 -6.51 5.21 -7.90
CA GLU A 21 -6.69 6.38 -8.79
C GLU A 21 -5.57 7.43 -8.66
N THR A 22 -4.32 6.95 -8.51
CA THR A 22 -3.11 7.79 -8.32
C THR A 22 -2.23 7.81 -9.57
N GLY A 23 -1.18 8.65 -9.53
CA GLY A 23 -0.21 8.83 -10.61
C GLY A 23 1.24 8.72 -10.12
N PHE A 24 1.56 7.73 -9.28
CA PHE A 24 2.93 7.51 -8.84
C PHE A 24 3.87 7.26 -10.02
N SER A 25 5.05 7.86 -9.95
CA SER A 25 6.16 7.62 -10.88
C SER A 25 7.40 7.22 -10.10
N LEU A 26 8.09 6.18 -10.55
CA LEU A 26 9.36 5.73 -9.97
C LEU A 26 10.59 6.15 -10.78
N GLU A 27 10.39 6.97 -11.82
CA GLU A 27 11.48 7.39 -12.71
C GLU A 27 12.40 8.42 -12.04
N THR A 28 11.83 9.28 -11.19
CA THR A 28 12.57 10.32 -10.46
C THR A 28 12.83 9.90 -9.02
N LYS A 29 13.78 10.57 -8.38
CA LYS A 29 14.06 10.35 -6.95
C LYS A 29 12.88 10.80 -6.10
N GLU A 30 12.32 11.97 -6.42
CA GLU A 30 11.20 12.57 -5.71
C GLU A 30 9.94 11.70 -5.81
N GLY A 31 9.68 11.10 -6.98
CA GLY A 31 8.54 10.20 -7.16
C GLY A 31 8.68 8.90 -6.37
N ARG A 32 9.90 8.36 -6.23
CA ARG A 32 10.17 7.22 -5.35
C ARG A 32 9.99 7.60 -3.88
N GLU A 33 10.53 8.73 -3.44
CA GLU A 33 10.36 9.20 -2.07
C GLU A 33 8.87 9.40 -1.74
N TYR A 34 8.10 9.95 -2.67
CA TYR A 34 6.65 10.12 -2.51
C TYR A 34 5.92 8.77 -2.44
N ALA A 35 6.22 7.82 -3.35
CA ALA A 35 5.65 6.48 -3.30
C ALA A 35 5.98 5.75 -1.98
N GLU A 36 7.20 5.91 -1.47
CA GLU A 36 7.60 5.31 -0.19
C GLU A 36 6.91 5.94 1.02
N GLN A 37 6.54 7.21 0.94
CA GLN A 37 5.81 7.89 2.02
C GLN A 37 4.31 7.58 2.01
N CYS A 38 3.76 7.27 0.84
CA CYS A 38 2.32 7.03 0.67
C CYS A 38 1.94 5.54 0.65
N LEU A 39 2.87 4.61 0.41
CA LEU A 39 2.56 3.20 0.22
C LEU A 39 3.33 2.32 1.21
N ASP A 40 2.58 1.49 1.92
CA ASP A 40 3.11 0.34 2.65
C ASP A 40 2.71 -0.97 1.96
N ILE A 41 3.64 -1.92 1.89
CA ILE A 41 3.46 -3.19 1.17
C ILE A 41 3.75 -4.34 2.12
N TYR A 42 2.83 -5.30 2.18
CA TYR A 42 2.87 -6.45 3.07
C TYR A 42 2.80 -7.75 2.28
N ASP A 43 3.50 -8.78 2.79
CA ASP A 43 3.57 -10.09 2.17
C ASP A 43 2.35 -10.98 2.46
N SER A 44 1.54 -10.62 3.46
CA SER A 44 0.33 -11.33 3.86
C SER A 44 -0.69 -10.38 4.50
N GLU A 45 -1.96 -10.79 4.50
CA GLU A 45 -3.04 -10.05 5.19
C GLU A 45 -2.80 -9.99 6.69
N GLU A 46 -2.26 -11.06 7.28
CA GLU A 46 -1.92 -11.10 8.71
C GLU A 46 -0.86 -10.04 9.07
N ALA A 47 0.18 -9.88 8.24
CA ALA A 47 1.21 -8.88 8.45
C ALA A 47 0.66 -7.45 8.30
N PHE A 48 -0.23 -7.24 7.32
CA PHE A 48 -0.98 -5.98 7.18
C PHE A 48 -1.79 -5.71 8.45
N ASN A 49 -2.68 -6.62 8.81
CA ASN A 49 -3.61 -6.49 9.93
C ASN A 49 -2.91 -6.28 11.27
N TYR A 50 -1.75 -6.91 11.47
CA TYR A 50 -0.92 -6.74 12.66
C TYR A 50 -0.41 -5.29 12.81
N ASP A 51 -0.10 -4.60 11.72
CA ASP A 51 0.41 -3.22 11.76
C ASP A 51 -0.67 -2.21 12.17
N PHE A 52 -1.95 -2.57 12.00
CA PHE A 52 -3.11 -1.79 12.43
C PHE A 52 -3.71 -2.25 13.77
N GLU A 53 -3.03 -3.16 14.45
CA GLU A 53 -3.42 -3.64 15.77
C GLU A 53 -3.44 -2.47 16.79
N GLY A 54 -4.65 -1.98 17.11
CA GLY A 54 -4.87 -0.87 18.04
C GLY A 54 -5.64 0.32 17.45
N VAL A 55 -5.70 0.44 16.12
CA VAL A 55 -6.53 1.44 15.42
C VAL A 55 -7.95 0.92 15.22
N TYR A 56 -8.07 -0.34 14.81
CA TYR A 56 -9.34 -1.04 14.70
C TYR A 56 -9.53 -1.98 15.90
N LEU A 57 -10.70 -1.93 16.54
CA LEU A 57 -11.06 -2.71 17.74
C LEU A 57 -10.98 -4.24 17.56
N ARG A 58 -10.71 -4.73 16.34
CA ARG A 58 -10.47 -6.15 16.03
C ARG A 58 -9.31 -6.27 15.05
N ARG A 59 -8.26 -7.00 15.48
CA ARG A 59 -7.05 -7.30 14.70
C ARG A 59 -7.34 -7.87 13.31
N GLU A 60 -8.46 -8.55 13.12
CA GLU A 60 -8.67 -9.44 11.96
C GLU A 60 -9.32 -8.78 10.74
N CYS A 61 -9.71 -7.50 10.82
CA CYS A 61 -10.52 -6.86 9.76
C CYS A 61 -9.96 -5.54 9.23
N ALA A 62 -8.73 -5.15 9.58
CA ALA A 62 -8.20 -3.84 9.16
C ALA A 62 -8.10 -3.74 7.64
N PHE A 63 -7.62 -4.79 6.98
CA PHE A 63 -7.58 -4.85 5.52
C PHE A 63 -8.99 -4.74 4.90
N GLU A 64 -9.97 -5.50 5.40
CA GLU A 64 -11.35 -5.46 4.89
C GLU A 64 -11.95 -4.05 4.99
N ILE A 65 -11.76 -3.39 6.14
CA ILE A 65 -12.28 -2.04 6.38
C ILE A 65 -11.60 -1.03 5.45
N LEU A 66 -10.27 -0.98 5.46
CA LEU A 66 -9.51 -0.02 4.65
C LEU A 66 -9.69 -0.27 3.15
N SER A 67 -9.87 -1.52 2.73
CA SER A 67 -10.15 -1.84 1.33
C SER A 67 -11.54 -1.37 0.92
N GLY A 68 -12.55 -1.52 1.79
CA GLY A 68 -13.88 -0.96 1.59
C GLY A 68 -13.90 0.57 1.52
N GLU A 69 -12.93 1.23 2.15
CA GLU A 69 -12.74 2.69 2.12
C GLU A 69 -11.83 3.17 0.97
N GLY A 70 -11.23 2.26 0.21
CA GLY A 70 -10.32 2.60 -0.90
C GLY A 70 -8.88 2.90 -0.48
N TYR A 71 -8.52 2.67 0.78
CA TYR A 71 -7.16 2.86 1.32
C TYR A 71 -6.33 1.58 1.30
N ALA A 72 -6.90 0.43 0.95
CA ALA A 72 -6.14 -0.81 0.82
C ALA A 72 -6.55 -1.65 -0.40
N ALA A 73 -5.59 -2.35 -0.97
CA ALA A 73 -5.83 -3.25 -2.11
C ALA A 73 -4.91 -4.47 -2.05
N GLN A 74 -5.42 -5.62 -2.51
CA GLN A 74 -4.58 -6.78 -2.80
C GLN A 74 -4.22 -6.79 -4.28
N ILE A 75 -2.93 -6.78 -4.60
CA ILE A 75 -2.42 -6.79 -5.98
C ILE A 75 -1.31 -7.82 -6.05
N ASP A 76 -1.39 -8.74 -7.01
CA ASP A 76 -0.36 -9.77 -7.28
C ASP A 76 0.19 -10.45 -6.01
N GLY A 77 -0.72 -10.82 -5.09
CA GLY A 77 -0.38 -11.50 -3.84
C GLY A 77 0.24 -10.63 -2.74
N LYS A 78 0.40 -9.32 -2.95
CA LYS A 78 0.77 -8.34 -1.92
C LYS A 78 -0.44 -7.57 -1.44
N TYR A 79 -0.37 -7.13 -0.19
CA TYR A 79 -1.38 -6.27 0.42
C TYR A 79 -0.78 -4.88 0.54
N ILE A 80 -1.48 -3.87 0.03
CA ILE A 80 -0.98 -2.50 -0.05
C ILE A 80 -1.87 -1.61 0.79
N TYR A 81 -1.27 -0.79 1.62
CA TYR A 81 -1.93 0.33 2.28
C TYR A 81 -1.51 1.62 1.57
N PHE A 82 -2.49 2.47 1.26
CA PHE A 82 -2.29 3.79 0.70
C PHE A 82 -2.68 4.85 1.73
N MET A 83 -1.74 5.73 2.02
CA MET A 83 -1.93 6.90 2.87
C MET A 83 -1.92 8.17 2.03
N GLU A 84 -3.07 8.85 1.98
CA GLU A 84 -3.18 10.15 1.34
C GLU A 84 -2.50 11.22 2.22
N LEU A 85 -1.37 11.76 1.74
CA LEU A 85 -0.73 12.90 2.38
C LEU A 85 -1.39 14.19 1.89
N ASN A 86 -2.21 14.80 2.76
CA ASN A 86 -2.73 16.14 2.52
C ASN A 86 -1.57 17.14 2.50
N TYR A 87 -1.38 17.81 1.35
CA TYR A 87 -0.44 18.91 1.16
C TYR A 87 -1.07 20.27 1.48
#